data_AF-A0A3C0N5V7-F1
#
_entry.id   AF-A0A3C0N5V7-F1
#
_cell.length_a   1.000
_cell.length_b   1.000
_cell.length_c   1.000
_cell.angle_alpha   90.00
_cell.angle_beta   90.00
_cell.angle_gamma   90.00
#
_symmetry.space_group_name_H-M   'P 1'
#
loop_
_entity.id
_entity.type
_entity.pdbx_description
1 polymer ?
#
loop_
_entity_poly.entity_id
_entity_poly.type
_entity_poly.pdbx_seq_one_letter_code
_entity_poly.pdbx_strand_id
1 'polypeptide(L)'
;SQRRNENISSPTPDSQLPTPYFQDSLPPDSDQQTRIRWMQYLIGNIARPMVVTEHVYLLDPMPKGAKDNGLTEIVTVDTGGHFLSLERTYGLSGASAKIFQVATGAATDTSGIATLKGDISRINPVKKKLVLDLSTLGIYLDNLEGMTLGSRLPDGSQSLLLVSDDNFNEAQLTQFLLFRLNGIE
;
A
#
# COMPACT_ATOMS: atom_id res chain seq x y z
N SER A 1 16.15 -47.44 -7.50
CA SER A 1 15.89 -46.17 -6.80
C SER A 1 15.82 -45.07 -7.85
N GLN A 2 14.62 -44.76 -8.34
CA GLN A 2 14.38 -43.70 -9.33
C GLN A 2 14.32 -42.37 -8.58
N ARG A 3 15.21 -41.42 -8.91
CA ARG A 3 15.09 -40.04 -8.47
C ARG A 3 13.95 -39.40 -9.25
N ARG A 4 12.89 -39.00 -8.54
CA ARG A 4 11.86 -38.10 -9.08
C ARG A 4 12.51 -36.73 -9.26
N ASN A 5 12.51 -36.23 -10.50
CA ASN A 5 12.67 -34.82 -10.77
C ASN A 5 11.36 -34.15 -10.35
N GLU A 6 11.35 -33.54 -9.16
CA GLU A 6 10.33 -32.57 -8.82
C GLU A 6 10.70 -31.28 -9.55
N ASN A 7 9.92 -30.95 -10.58
CA ASN A 7 9.87 -29.63 -11.17
C ASN A 7 9.42 -28.66 -10.07
N ILE A 8 10.38 -28.04 -9.40
CA ILE A 8 10.12 -26.85 -8.60
C ILE A 8 9.83 -25.76 -9.63
N SER A 9 8.55 -25.43 -9.78
CA SER A 9 8.12 -24.22 -10.46
C SER A 9 8.91 -23.05 -9.88
N SER A 10 9.65 -22.36 -10.73
CA SER A 10 10.29 -21.08 -10.42
C SER A 10 9.30 -20.18 -9.67
N PRO A 11 9.68 -19.57 -8.53
CA PRO A 11 8.84 -18.56 -7.92
C PRO A 11 8.61 -17.47 -8.97
N THR A 12 7.35 -17.14 -9.25
CA THR A 12 7.04 -15.92 -9.99
C THR A 12 7.66 -14.75 -9.23
N PRO A 13 8.41 -13.84 -9.89
CA PRO A 13 8.94 -12.66 -9.22
C PRO A 13 7.78 -11.87 -8.61
N ASP A 14 7.87 -11.54 -7.33
CA ASP A 14 6.84 -10.85 -6.53
C ASP A 14 6.69 -9.37 -6.90
N SER A 15 6.94 -9.05 -8.18
CA SER A 15 6.79 -7.71 -8.76
C SER A 15 5.34 -7.23 -8.90
N GLN A 16 4.36 -8.07 -8.53
CA GLN A 16 2.94 -7.74 -8.66
C GLN A 16 2.50 -6.88 -7.48
N LEU A 17 1.99 -5.68 -7.79
CA LEU A 17 1.42 -4.83 -6.77
C LEU A 17 0.14 -5.45 -6.19
N PRO A 18 -0.22 -5.13 -4.93
CA PRO A 18 -1.47 -5.60 -4.35
C PRO A 18 -2.66 -5.16 -5.21
N THR A 19 -3.36 -6.13 -5.78
CA THR A 19 -4.54 -5.89 -6.64
C THR A 19 -5.83 -5.96 -5.83
N PRO A 20 -6.91 -5.30 -6.27
CA PRO A 20 -8.23 -5.50 -5.67
C PRO A 20 -8.62 -6.97 -5.65
N TYR A 21 -9.37 -7.37 -4.63
CA TYR A 21 -10.03 -8.68 -4.64
C TYR A 21 -10.82 -8.86 -5.94
N PHE A 22 -10.82 -10.09 -6.49
CA PHE A 22 -11.53 -10.41 -7.73
C PHE A 22 -13.01 -9.98 -7.73
N GLN A 23 -13.65 -10.00 -6.55
CA GLN A 23 -15.03 -9.58 -6.35
C GLN A 23 -15.26 -8.06 -6.47
N ASP A 24 -14.19 -7.27 -6.44
CA ASP A 24 -14.18 -5.80 -6.51
C ASP A 24 -13.39 -5.27 -7.73
N SER A 25 -12.73 -6.15 -8.50
CA SER A 25 -12.01 -5.77 -9.72
C SER A 25 -12.93 -5.07 -10.71
N LEU A 26 -12.59 -3.83 -11.05
CA LEU A 26 -13.29 -3.07 -12.07
C LEU A 26 -12.92 -3.58 -13.47
N PRO A 27 -13.76 -3.35 -14.49
CA PRO A 27 -13.39 -3.64 -15.88
C PRO A 27 -12.05 -2.97 -16.24
N PRO A 28 -11.22 -3.56 -17.11
CA PRO A 28 -9.93 -3.00 -17.49
C PRO A 28 -10.00 -1.56 -18.03
N ASP A 29 -11.10 -1.21 -18.70
CA ASP A 29 -11.33 0.10 -19.31
C ASP A 29 -12.11 1.06 -18.40
N SER A 30 -12.17 0.79 -17.09
CA SER A 30 -12.89 1.64 -16.14
C SER A 30 -12.10 2.91 -15.81
N ASP A 31 -12.75 4.07 -15.92
CA ASP A 31 -12.19 5.36 -15.47
C ASP A 31 -12.26 5.55 -13.94
N GLN A 32 -12.76 4.57 -13.21
CA GLN A 32 -12.93 4.66 -11.76
C GLN A 32 -11.63 4.28 -11.04
N GLN A 33 -11.37 4.94 -9.91
CA GLN A 33 -10.21 4.62 -9.09
C GLN A 33 -10.28 3.18 -8.56
N THR A 34 -9.13 2.52 -8.58
CA THR A 34 -8.93 1.20 -7.99
C THR A 34 -9.34 1.21 -6.52
N ARG A 35 -10.16 0.23 -6.14
CA ARG A 35 -10.77 0.10 -4.82
C ARG A 35 -10.06 -1.01 -4.03
N ILE A 36 -9.56 -0.68 -2.85
CA ILE A 36 -8.95 -1.61 -1.90
C ILE A 36 -9.84 -1.71 -0.67
N ARG A 37 -10.03 -2.93 -0.15
CA ARG A 37 -10.70 -3.15 1.13
C ARG A 37 -9.69 -3.04 2.26
N TRP A 38 -9.78 -1.97 3.04
CA TRP A 38 -9.03 -1.81 4.27
C TRP A 38 -9.79 -2.48 5.41
N MET A 39 -9.27 -3.57 5.94
CA MET A 39 -9.93 -4.32 7.00
C MET A 39 -9.22 -4.14 8.34
N GLN A 40 -9.99 -3.92 9.41
CA GLN A 40 -9.50 -3.95 10.78
C GLN A 40 -10.02 -5.20 11.46
N TYR A 41 -9.10 -5.98 12.03
CA TYR A 41 -9.43 -7.21 12.75
C TYR A 41 -9.14 -7.06 14.23
N LEU A 42 -10.05 -7.55 15.06
CA LEU A 42 -9.73 -7.89 16.44
C LEU A 42 -9.19 -9.31 16.46
N ILE A 43 -7.92 -9.45 16.83
CA ILE A 43 -7.27 -10.74 17.03
C ILE A 43 -7.13 -10.93 18.54
N GLY A 44 -7.85 -11.91 19.08
CA GLY A 44 -7.80 -12.27 20.49
C GLY A 44 -7.21 -13.66 20.70
N ASN A 45 -6.80 -13.95 21.94
CA ASN A 45 -6.17 -15.23 22.27
C ASN A 45 -7.17 -16.38 22.51
N ILE A 46 -8.47 -16.07 22.59
CA ILE A 46 -9.53 -17.00 22.99
C ILE A 46 -10.58 -17.15 21.89
N ALA A 47 -10.90 -16.07 21.18
CA ALA A 47 -11.89 -16.06 20.11
C ALA A 47 -11.22 -16.05 18.74
N ARG A 48 -11.96 -16.49 17.73
CA ARG A 48 -11.53 -16.38 16.32
C ARG A 48 -11.34 -14.90 15.95
N PRO A 49 -10.39 -14.58 15.05
CA PRO A 49 -10.28 -13.23 14.49
C PRO A 49 -11.63 -12.74 13.98
N MET A 50 -11.97 -11.50 14.34
CA MET A 50 -13.25 -10.88 13.98
C MET A 50 -12.99 -9.59 13.23
N VAL A 51 -13.66 -9.39 12.10
CA VAL A 51 -13.66 -8.09 11.42
C VAL A 51 -14.38 -7.09 12.32
N VAL A 52 -13.69 -6.02 12.70
CA VAL A 52 -14.26 -4.90 13.46
C VAL A 52 -14.91 -3.92 12.50
N THR A 53 -14.21 -3.61 11.40
CA THR A 53 -14.69 -2.74 10.34
C THR A 53 -13.94 -3.01 9.05
N GLU A 54 -14.57 -2.68 7.94
CA GLU A 54 -13.95 -2.60 6.63
C GLU A 54 -14.24 -1.23 6.02
N HIS A 55 -13.26 -0.63 5.33
CA HIS A 55 -13.44 0.63 4.63
C HIS A 55 -12.97 0.53 3.19
N VAL A 56 -13.53 1.36 2.32
CA VAL A 56 -13.03 1.54 0.96
C VAL A 56 -11.84 2.49 0.97
N TYR A 57 -10.68 2.00 0.57
CA TYR A 57 -9.51 2.81 0.24
C TYR A 57 -9.43 2.98 -1.29
N LEU A 58 -9.32 4.22 -1.76
CA LEU A 58 -9.17 4.50 -3.19
C LEU A 58 -7.70 4.79 -3.48
N LEU A 59 -7.08 4.02 -4.37
CA LEU A 59 -5.74 4.33 -4.87
C LEU A 59 -5.73 5.65 -5.63
N ASP A 60 -4.60 6.36 -5.58
CA ASP A 60 -4.38 7.55 -6.40
C ASP A 60 -4.48 7.16 -7.87
N PRO A 61 -5.05 8.00 -8.76
CA PRO A 61 -5.18 7.67 -10.16
C PRO A 61 -3.83 7.28 -10.77
N MET A 62 -3.81 6.18 -11.51
CA MET A 62 -2.59 5.69 -12.14
C MET A 62 -2.05 6.75 -13.12
N PRO A 63 -0.79 7.20 -12.98
CA PRO A 63 -0.19 8.16 -13.90
C PRO A 63 -0.11 7.60 -15.33
N LYS A 64 -0.11 8.49 -16.34
CA LYS A 64 0.08 8.08 -17.74
C LYS A 64 1.43 7.34 -17.88
N GLY A 65 1.40 6.16 -18.50
CA GLY A 65 2.60 5.35 -18.75
C GLY A 65 2.99 4.41 -17.61
N ALA A 66 2.32 4.49 -16.46
CA ALA A 66 2.34 3.42 -15.47
C ALA A 66 1.54 2.23 -16.00
N LYS A 67 2.04 1.02 -15.69
CA LYS A 67 1.41 -0.26 -16.03
C LYS A 67 0.68 -0.86 -14.84
N ASP A 68 1.10 -0.50 -13.64
CA ASP A 68 0.54 -1.01 -12.39
C ASP A 68 0.65 0.02 -11.27
N ASN A 69 -0.28 -0.02 -10.31
CA ASN A 69 -0.26 0.79 -9.10
C ASN A 69 -0.91 0.04 -7.92
N GLY A 70 -0.38 0.24 -6.71
CA GLY A 70 -0.86 -0.47 -5.53
C GLY A 70 -0.47 0.21 -4.22
N LEU A 71 -1.18 -0.17 -3.17
CA LEU A 71 -0.91 0.20 -1.78
C LEU A 71 0.05 -0.82 -1.21
N THR A 72 1.33 -0.47 -1.08
CA THR A 72 2.39 -1.42 -0.71
C THR A 72 2.63 -1.50 0.78
N GLU A 73 2.36 -0.43 1.53
CA GLU A 73 2.58 -0.42 2.98
C GLU A 73 1.66 0.58 3.70
N ILE A 74 1.35 0.30 4.97
CA ILE A 74 0.66 1.17 5.90
C ILE A 74 1.40 1.14 7.26
N VAL A 75 1.78 2.31 7.78
CA VAL A 75 2.28 2.44 9.16
C VAL A 75 1.32 3.27 10.01
N THR A 76 1.11 2.84 11.24
CA THR A 76 0.31 3.61 12.22
C THR A 76 1.16 4.75 12.79
N VAL A 77 0.61 5.97 12.81
CA VAL A 77 1.30 7.16 13.32
C VAL A 77 0.97 7.41 14.79
N ASP A 78 -0.29 7.16 15.18
CA ASP A 78 -0.77 7.32 16.54
C ASP A 78 -1.94 6.39 16.87
N THR A 79 -2.46 6.49 18.09
CA THR A 79 -3.62 5.71 18.56
C THR A 79 -4.97 6.30 18.13
N GLY A 80 -4.99 7.47 17.49
CA GLY A 80 -6.19 8.17 17.03
C GLY A 80 -6.72 7.68 15.68
N GLY A 81 -6.04 6.72 15.04
CA GLY A 81 -6.42 6.18 13.75
C GLY A 81 -5.85 6.99 12.58
N HIS A 82 -4.68 7.61 12.78
CA HIS A 82 -3.89 8.21 11.71
C HIS A 82 -2.79 7.26 11.25
N PHE A 83 -2.61 7.20 9.94
CA PHE A 83 -1.65 6.31 9.29
C PHE A 83 -0.85 7.09 8.24
N LEU A 84 0.30 6.55 7.86
CA LEU A 84 0.89 6.83 6.56
C LEU A 84 0.71 5.61 5.67
N SER A 85 0.31 5.82 4.42
CA SER A 85 0.33 4.80 3.39
C SER A 85 1.42 5.08 2.37
N LEU A 86 1.98 4.01 1.80
CA LEU A 86 2.87 4.04 0.66
C LEU A 86 2.12 3.47 -0.54
N GLU A 87 1.94 4.28 -1.58
CA GLU A 87 1.44 3.81 -2.87
C GLU A 87 2.56 3.81 -3.89
N ARG A 88 2.80 2.66 -4.53
CA ARG A 88 3.82 2.48 -5.55
C ARG A 88 3.16 2.35 -6.92
N THR A 89 3.82 2.87 -7.93
CA THR A 89 3.50 2.69 -9.35
C THR A 89 4.71 2.08 -10.05
N TYR A 90 4.47 1.26 -11.06
CA TYR A 90 5.53 0.73 -11.91
C TYR A 90 5.14 0.86 -13.37
N GLY A 91 6.07 1.29 -14.22
CA GLY A 91 5.79 1.57 -15.62
C GLY A 91 7.02 1.65 -16.50
N LEU A 92 6.85 2.27 -17.67
CA LEU A 92 7.94 2.44 -18.66
C LEU A 92 9.11 3.26 -18.11
N SER A 93 8.85 4.16 -17.16
CA SER A 93 9.86 5.02 -16.54
C SER A 93 10.44 4.44 -15.25
N GLY A 94 10.17 3.17 -14.94
CA GLY A 94 10.59 2.51 -13.69
C GLY A 94 9.55 2.64 -12.58
N ALA A 95 10.00 2.49 -11.34
CA ALA A 95 9.16 2.63 -10.15
C ALA A 95 9.06 4.09 -9.70
N SER A 96 7.91 4.45 -9.14
CA SER A 96 7.69 5.70 -8.40
C SER A 96 6.80 5.39 -7.21
N ALA A 97 6.86 6.22 -6.17
CA ALA A 97 6.04 6.04 -4.98
C ALA A 97 5.58 7.38 -4.40
N LYS A 98 4.45 7.35 -3.70
CA LYS A 98 3.87 8.48 -2.98
C LYS A 98 3.54 8.06 -1.56
N ILE A 99 3.82 8.93 -0.61
CA ILE A 99 3.40 8.79 0.79
C ILE A 99 2.16 9.65 0.99
N PHE A 100 1.10 9.06 1.54
CA PHE A 100 -0.09 9.78 1.95
C PHE A 100 -0.28 9.67 3.46
N GLN A 101 -0.78 10.73 4.07
CA GLN A 101 -1.39 10.66 5.39
C GLN A 101 -2.84 10.21 5.23
N VAL A 102 -3.27 9.28 6.07
CA VAL A 102 -4.54 8.57 5.94
C VAL A 102 -5.30 8.58 7.27
N ALA A 103 -6.61 8.78 7.21
CA ALA A 103 -7.50 8.71 8.36
C ALA A 103 -8.78 7.93 8.02
N THR A 104 -9.16 7.00 8.91
CA THR A 104 -10.33 6.12 8.73
C THR A 104 -11.56 6.58 9.52
N GLY A 105 -11.42 7.51 10.46
CA GLY A 105 -12.47 7.85 11.43
C GLY A 105 -13.80 8.35 10.86
N ALA A 106 -13.82 8.84 9.62
CA ALA A 106 -15.04 9.30 8.93
C ALA A 106 -15.46 8.38 7.76
N ALA A 107 -14.76 7.25 7.57
CA ALA A 107 -15.05 6.31 6.49
C ALA A 107 -16.30 5.48 6.82
N THR A 108 -17.05 5.11 5.79
CA THR A 108 -18.22 4.24 5.92
C THR A 108 -17.78 2.79 6.12
N ASP A 109 -18.29 2.12 7.15
CA ASP A 109 -18.08 0.68 7.34
C ASP A 109 -18.78 -0.11 6.21
N THR A 110 -17.98 -0.83 5.42
CA THR A 110 -18.41 -1.64 4.28
C THR A 110 -18.36 -3.14 4.57
N SER A 111 -18.16 -3.55 5.82
CA SER A 111 -18.06 -4.96 6.22
C SER A 111 -19.24 -5.83 5.80
N GLY A 112 -20.44 -5.23 5.69
CA GLY A 112 -21.66 -5.89 5.20
C GLY A 112 -21.88 -5.85 3.68
N ILE A 113 -20.99 -5.22 2.91
CA ILE A 113 -21.14 -5.03 1.45
C ILE A 113 -20.37 -6.12 0.70
N ALA A 114 -21.11 -7.04 0.06
CA ALA A 114 -20.53 -8.18 -0.63
C ALA A 114 -19.64 -7.80 -1.83
N THR A 115 -19.95 -6.73 -2.55
CA THR A 115 -19.16 -6.27 -3.70
C THR A 115 -19.11 -4.76 -3.79
N LEU A 116 -17.93 -4.26 -4.11
CA LEU A 116 -17.65 -2.86 -4.40
C LEU A 116 -17.50 -2.66 -5.92
N LYS A 117 -18.19 -3.41 -6.79
CA LYS A 117 -18.22 -3.13 -8.25
C LYS A 117 -19.25 -2.07 -8.65
N GLY A 118 -20.28 -1.89 -7.82
CA GLY A 118 -21.42 -1.01 -8.11
C GLY A 118 -21.15 0.46 -7.81
N ASP A 119 -22.25 1.22 -7.75
CA ASP A 119 -22.23 2.61 -7.31
C ASP A 119 -21.81 2.71 -5.84
N ILE A 120 -20.77 3.50 -5.57
CA ILE A 120 -20.26 3.79 -4.23
C ILE A 120 -20.45 5.25 -3.84
N SER A 121 -21.29 6.00 -4.55
CA SER A 121 -21.56 7.42 -4.30
C SER A 121 -22.02 7.73 -2.87
N ARG A 122 -22.58 6.74 -2.17
CA ARG A 122 -23.01 6.82 -0.76
C ARG A 122 -22.00 6.31 0.26
N ILE A 123 -20.87 5.78 -0.20
CA ILE A 123 -19.78 5.31 0.65
C ILE A 123 -18.81 6.48 0.81
N ASN A 124 -18.53 6.86 2.05
CA ASN A 124 -17.41 7.74 2.34
C ASN A 124 -16.13 6.88 2.37
N PRO A 125 -15.24 6.97 1.36
CA PRO A 125 -13.98 6.24 1.40
C PRO A 125 -13.06 6.83 2.47
N VAL A 126 -12.03 6.06 2.81
CA VAL A 126 -10.91 6.50 3.64
C VAL A 126 -10.35 7.82 3.10
N LYS A 127 -10.13 8.79 3.98
CA LYS A 127 -9.56 10.09 3.60
C LYS A 127 -8.06 10.00 3.58
N LYS A 128 -7.46 10.56 2.53
CA LYS A 128 -6.01 10.66 2.39
C LYS A 128 -5.56 12.01 1.86
N LYS A 129 -4.37 12.44 2.26
CA LYS A 129 -3.70 13.68 1.84
C LYS A 129 -2.27 13.34 1.42
N LEU A 130 -1.84 13.81 0.24
CA LEU A 130 -0.48 13.60 -0.23
C LEU A 130 0.50 14.31 0.72
N VAL A 131 1.49 13.57 1.22
CA VAL A 131 2.57 14.08 2.07
C VAL A 131 3.83 14.31 1.23
N LEU A 132 4.21 13.31 0.43
CA LEU A 132 5.39 13.38 -0.41
C LEU A 132 5.21 12.54 -1.68
N ASP A 133 5.53 13.13 -2.82
CA ASP A 133 5.76 12.39 -4.06
C ASP A 133 7.27 12.14 -4.19
N LEU A 134 7.70 10.88 -4.10
CA LEU A 134 9.13 10.55 -4.07
C LEU A 134 9.80 10.78 -5.42
N SER A 135 9.04 10.87 -6.52
CA SER A 135 9.61 11.22 -7.84
C SER A 135 10.28 12.61 -7.84
N THR A 136 9.87 13.48 -6.91
CA THR A 136 10.44 14.83 -6.76
C THR A 136 11.86 14.83 -6.18
N LEU A 137 12.32 13.71 -5.62
CA LEU A 137 13.66 13.59 -5.04
C LEU A 137 14.77 13.56 -6.09
N GLY A 138 14.44 13.28 -7.36
CA GLY A 138 15.42 13.22 -8.45
C GLY A 138 16.41 12.06 -8.35
N ILE A 139 16.06 11.01 -7.60
CA ILE A 139 16.84 9.78 -7.46
C ILE A 139 16.13 8.61 -8.16
N TYR A 140 16.90 7.57 -8.47
CA TYR A 140 16.33 6.30 -8.89
C TYR A 140 15.59 5.66 -7.70
N LEU A 141 14.35 5.25 -7.92
CA LEU A 141 13.53 4.53 -6.94
C LEU A 141 13.31 3.11 -7.42
N ASP A 142 13.41 2.17 -6.49
CA ASP A 142 13.14 0.76 -6.74
C ASP A 142 11.82 0.32 -6.07
N ASN A 143 11.63 -0.99 -5.94
CA ASN A 143 10.48 -1.67 -5.37
C ASN A 143 10.26 -1.37 -3.87
N LEU A 144 9.93 -0.13 -3.52
CA LEU A 144 9.65 0.31 -2.15
C LEU A 144 8.38 -0.37 -1.61
N GLU A 145 8.57 -1.25 -0.63
CA GLU A 145 7.53 -2.11 -0.07
C GLU A 145 7.53 -2.17 1.46
N GLY A 146 8.51 -1.56 2.11
CA GLY A 146 8.52 -1.39 3.56
C GLY A 146 8.58 0.08 3.97
N MET A 147 7.90 0.41 5.06
CA MET A 147 7.86 1.74 5.66
C MET A 147 7.60 1.60 7.16
N THR A 148 8.45 2.22 7.98
CA THR A 148 8.30 2.18 9.44
C THR A 148 8.75 3.48 10.11
N LEU A 149 8.18 3.76 11.28
CA LEU A 149 8.68 4.82 12.15
C LEU A 149 9.99 4.35 12.81
N GLY A 150 11.03 5.17 12.71
CA GLY A 150 12.32 4.90 13.35
C GLY A 150 12.47 5.56 14.72
N SER A 151 13.69 5.60 15.23
CA SER A 151 14.03 6.37 16.44
C SER A 151 13.83 7.87 16.23
N ARG A 152 13.70 8.63 17.32
CA ARG A 152 13.76 10.09 17.24
C ARG A 152 15.14 10.53 16.74
N LEU A 153 15.17 11.51 15.85
CA LEU A 153 16.40 12.16 15.39
C LEU A 153 16.99 13.02 16.54
N PRO A 154 18.26 13.48 16.45
CA PRO A 154 18.87 14.30 17.50
C PRO A 154 18.12 15.59 17.85
N ASP A 155 17.32 16.11 16.91
CA ASP A 155 16.45 17.28 17.12
C ASP A 155 15.08 16.92 17.75
N GLY A 156 14.84 15.65 18.10
CA GLY A 156 13.60 15.14 18.70
C GLY A 156 12.49 14.83 17.69
N SER A 157 12.69 15.13 16.41
CA SER A 157 11.71 14.81 15.37
C SER A 157 11.59 13.30 15.12
N GLN A 158 10.42 12.87 14.63
CA GLN A 158 10.17 11.47 14.31
C GLN A 158 10.85 11.14 12.98
N SER A 159 11.60 10.03 12.92
CA SER A 159 12.11 9.52 11.64
C SER A 159 11.13 8.54 10.98
N LEU A 160 11.16 8.49 9.65
CA LEU A 160 10.47 7.52 8.81
C LEU A 160 11.50 6.83 7.92
N LEU A 161 11.56 5.51 7.98
CA LEU A 161 12.44 4.69 7.16
C LEU A 161 11.60 3.94 6.12
N LEU A 162 11.99 4.04 4.86
CA LEU A 162 11.47 3.21 3.78
C LEU A 162 12.55 2.24 3.32
N VAL A 163 12.13 1.07 2.84
CA VAL A 163 13.00 0.05 2.27
C VAL A 163 12.41 -0.52 0.98
N SER A 164 13.26 -0.78 -0.02
CA SER A 164 12.87 -1.57 -1.20
C SER A 164 13.32 -3.02 -1.08
N ASP A 165 12.50 -3.91 -1.61
CA ASP A 165 12.82 -5.31 -1.80
C ASP A 165 13.42 -5.52 -3.20
N ASP A 166 14.62 -6.07 -3.29
CA ASP A 166 15.26 -6.37 -4.59
C ASP A 166 14.66 -7.59 -5.31
N ASN A 167 13.65 -8.25 -4.75
CA ASN A 167 13.03 -9.46 -5.29
C ASN A 167 14.06 -10.57 -5.62
N PHE A 168 15.21 -10.58 -4.95
CA PHE A 168 16.35 -11.46 -5.27
C PHE A 168 16.83 -11.31 -6.73
N ASN A 169 16.67 -10.12 -7.32
CA ASN A 169 17.04 -9.81 -8.69
C ASN A 169 18.24 -8.85 -8.72
N GLU A 170 19.34 -9.23 -9.37
CA GLU A 170 20.56 -8.42 -9.48
C GLU A 170 20.35 -7.06 -10.16
N ALA A 171 19.26 -6.89 -10.92
CA ALA A 171 18.90 -5.63 -11.56
C ALA A 171 18.13 -4.67 -10.63
N GLN A 172 17.70 -5.13 -9.45
CA GLN A 172 17.01 -4.34 -8.44
C GLN A 172 17.92 -4.12 -7.23
N LEU A 173 17.67 -3.04 -6.50
CA LEU A 173 18.48 -2.61 -5.36
C LEU A 173 17.65 -2.61 -4.10
N THR A 174 18.21 -3.17 -3.02
CA THR A 174 17.76 -2.85 -1.66
C THR A 174 18.19 -1.42 -1.33
N GLN A 175 17.23 -0.51 -1.25
CA GLN A 175 17.42 0.92 -0.96
C GLN A 175 16.86 1.24 0.42
N PHE A 176 17.53 2.11 1.16
CA PHE A 176 17.01 2.68 2.41
C PHE A 176 16.87 4.19 2.26
N LEU A 177 15.66 4.70 2.46
CA LEU A 177 15.38 6.13 2.44
C LEU A 177 14.93 6.57 3.84
N LEU A 178 15.70 7.47 4.45
CA LEU A 178 15.42 8.01 5.78
C LEU A 178 14.92 9.44 5.67
N PHE A 179 13.73 9.69 6.20
CA PHE A 179 13.11 11.01 6.24
C PHE A 179 12.92 11.48 7.67
N ARG A 180 12.87 12.81 7.83
CA ARG A 180 12.33 13.46 9.01
C ARG A 180 10.85 13.77 8.77
N LEU A 181 9.99 13.37 9.70
CA LEU A 181 8.58 13.74 9.70
C LEU A 181 8.37 15.06 10.44
N ASN A 182 7.71 16.00 9.76
CA ASN A 182 7.31 17.29 10.30
C ASN A 182 5.78 17.38 10.26
N GLY A 183 5.13 17.57 11.43
CA GLY A 183 3.71 17.93 11.51
C GLY A 183 2.77 17.03 10.70
N ILE A 184 2.52 15.81 11.19
CA ILE A 184 1.40 14.99 10.73
C ILE A 184 0.18 15.45 11.54
N GLU A 185 -0.82 16.06 10.87
CA GLU A 185 -1.98 16.75 11.49
C GLU A 185 -3.19 15.85 11.67
#